data_AF-A0A7S0UXP5-F1
#
_entry.id   AF-A0A7S0UXP5-F1
#
_cell.length_a   1.000
_cell.length_b   1.000
_cell.length_c   1.000
_cell.angle_alpha   90.00
_cell.angle_beta   90.00
_cell.angle_gamma   90.00
#
_symmetry.space_group_name_H-M   'P 1'
#
loop_
_entity.id
_entity.type
_entity.pdbx_description
1 polymer ?
#
loop_
_entity_poly.entity_id
_entity_poly.type
_entity_poly.pdbx_seq_one_letter_code
_entity_poly.pdbx_strand_id
1 'polypeptide(L)'
;RNQTQPLQSTVASATMRGGGEAASSTPPLPPPPTPQTIPSPGLRSQHQQVQQHLNLQLQQSQQQNLLQQQQMQQFQLQIVQAQQAIFQIEGQLKQLPNQSQMALQEVNRLQMAPLAPNAPHLLLQQMQLFQQYQQQAQKLPVLHQMHAQQIQQTQQKLQQIQQQNQLLQQQQLQCIQGLQQLQQIEQHMMIQQQQQQQQQQQQLQ
;
A
#
# COMPACT_ATOMS: atom_id res chain seq x y z
N ARG A 1 31.03 -45.70 23.43
CA ARG A 1 31.63 -47.05 23.42
C ARG A 1 32.17 -47.29 22.01
N ASN A 2 33.49 -47.13 21.88
CA ASN A 2 34.45 -47.75 20.98
C ASN A 2 33.99 -48.52 19.70
N GLN A 3 34.79 -48.32 18.62
CA GLN A 3 35.04 -49.15 17.41
C GLN A 3 34.00 -49.07 16.26
N THR A 4 34.31 -49.14 14.95
CA THR A 4 35.47 -49.63 14.19
C THR A 4 35.39 -49.15 12.72
N GLN A 5 36.55 -49.05 12.06
CA GLN A 5 36.89 -48.90 10.61
C GLN A 5 36.22 -49.94 9.66
N PRO A 6 36.30 -49.88 8.28
CA PRO A 6 37.47 -49.62 7.39
C PRO A 6 37.22 -48.79 6.09
N LEU A 7 38.19 -47.98 5.62
CA LEU A 7 39.30 -48.29 4.69
C LEU A 7 38.89 -49.05 3.41
N GLN A 8 38.86 -48.33 2.28
CA GLN A 8 39.04 -48.91 0.95
C GLN A 8 40.39 -48.51 0.38
N SER A 9 41.00 -49.54 -0.19
CA SER A 9 42.33 -49.67 -0.76
C SER A 9 42.36 -49.14 -2.19
N THR A 10 43.42 -48.43 -2.56
CA THR A 10 43.93 -48.50 -3.94
C THR A 10 45.44 -48.59 -3.91
N VAL A 11 45.92 -49.71 -4.44
CA VAL A 11 47.31 -50.09 -4.66
C VAL A 11 47.84 -49.47 -5.95
N ALA A 12 49.12 -49.11 -5.97
CA ALA A 12 49.99 -49.28 -7.14
C ALA A 12 51.47 -49.19 -6.73
N SER A 13 52.18 -50.27 -7.02
CA SER A 13 53.63 -50.53 -6.93
C SER A 13 54.44 -49.59 -7.86
N ALA A 14 55.77 -49.47 -7.92
CA ALA A 14 56.91 -50.29 -7.48
C ALA A 14 58.24 -49.49 -7.67
N THR A 15 59.33 -50.04 -7.12
CA THR A 15 60.70 -50.06 -7.69
C THR A 15 61.76 -49.00 -7.29
N MET A 16 62.54 -49.37 -6.26
CA MET A 16 64.01 -49.58 -6.20
C MET A 16 65.06 -48.48 -6.52
N ARG A 17 65.97 -48.34 -5.53
CA ARG A 17 67.46 -48.26 -5.58
C ARG A 17 68.17 -46.92 -5.83
N GLY A 18 68.82 -46.43 -4.75
CA GLY A 18 70.29 -46.34 -4.67
C GLY A 18 70.96 -44.99 -4.91
N GLY A 19 71.96 -44.68 -4.07
CA GLY A 19 73.01 -43.70 -4.34
C GLY A 19 72.89 -42.41 -3.53
N GLY A 20 73.74 -42.27 -2.51
CA GLY A 20 73.83 -41.04 -1.72
C GLY A 20 74.77 -40.01 -2.35
N GLU A 21 74.61 -38.76 -1.95
CA GLU A 21 75.64 -37.72 -1.96
C GLU A 21 75.24 -36.61 -0.98
N ALA A 22 76.21 -36.14 -0.22
CA ALA A 22 76.05 -35.10 0.80
C ALA A 22 75.91 -33.72 0.14
N ALA A 23 74.86 -32.99 0.51
CA ALA A 23 74.78 -31.55 0.30
C ALA A 23 74.09 -30.89 1.49
N SER A 24 74.87 -30.07 2.19
CA SER A 24 74.44 -29.11 3.22
C SER A 24 73.14 -28.40 2.82
N SER A 25 72.07 -28.56 3.62
CA SER A 25 70.85 -27.76 3.51
C SER A 25 70.42 -27.35 4.91
N THR A 26 70.51 -26.06 5.16
CA THR A 26 69.94 -25.29 6.27
C THR A 26 68.51 -25.74 6.58
N PRO A 27 68.08 -25.85 7.86
CA PRO A 27 66.68 -26.14 8.16
C PRO A 27 65.80 -25.02 7.60
N PRO A 28 64.66 -25.33 6.94
CA PRO A 28 63.73 -24.30 6.51
C PRO A 28 63.17 -23.58 7.75
N LEU A 29 63.21 -22.24 7.72
CA LEU A 29 62.56 -21.39 8.72
C LEU A 29 61.07 -21.76 8.82
N PRO A 30 60.47 -21.73 10.03
CA PRO A 30 59.03 -21.91 10.17
C PRO A 30 58.30 -20.86 9.33
N PRO A 31 57.17 -21.19 8.71
CA PRO A 31 56.39 -20.22 7.95
C PRO A 31 56.00 -19.05 8.88
N PRO A 32 56.01 -17.81 8.39
CA PRO A 32 55.60 -16.66 9.20
C PRO A 32 54.16 -16.88 9.69
N PRO A 33 53.82 -16.42 10.91
CA PRO A 33 52.45 -16.47 11.39
C PRO A 33 51.57 -15.74 10.36
N THR A 34 50.57 -16.45 9.85
CA THR A 34 49.60 -15.89 8.92
C THR A 34 49.03 -14.62 9.57
N PRO A 35 49.07 -13.46 8.89
CA PRO A 35 48.38 -12.29 9.38
C PRO A 35 46.90 -12.62 9.48
N GLN A 36 46.46 -12.71 10.73
CA GLN A 36 45.12 -12.56 11.26
C GLN A 36 43.98 -12.63 10.24
N THR A 37 43.11 -13.62 10.45
CA THR A 37 41.68 -13.59 10.19
C THR A 37 41.20 -12.19 9.81
N ILE A 38 40.92 -11.99 8.52
CA ILE A 38 40.17 -10.83 8.04
C ILE A 38 38.95 -10.73 8.96
N PRO A 39 38.78 -9.65 9.76
CA PRO A 39 37.60 -9.54 10.58
C PRO A 39 36.43 -9.47 9.60
N SER A 40 35.58 -10.49 9.64
CA SER A 40 34.39 -10.54 8.79
C SER A 40 33.62 -9.23 8.98
N PRO A 41 33.22 -8.50 7.92
CA PRO A 41 32.29 -7.38 8.06
C PRO A 41 30.89 -7.80 8.56
N GLY A 42 30.72 -9.02 9.04
CA GLY A 42 29.56 -9.85 8.74
C GLY A 42 28.32 -9.64 9.61
N LEU A 43 28.37 -8.84 10.68
CA LEU A 43 27.19 -8.64 11.56
C LEU A 43 26.88 -7.16 11.80
N ARG A 44 27.90 -6.32 12.05
CA ARG A 44 27.68 -4.88 12.27
C ARG A 44 27.26 -4.16 10.99
N SER A 45 27.88 -4.47 9.86
CA SER A 45 27.49 -3.91 8.56
C SER A 45 26.12 -4.43 8.12
N GLN A 46 25.82 -5.71 8.36
CA GLN A 46 24.49 -6.29 8.12
C GLN A 46 23.42 -5.59 8.97
N HIS A 47 23.67 -5.35 10.25
CA HIS A 47 22.76 -4.63 11.13
C HIS A 47 22.47 -3.22 10.60
N GLN A 48 23.51 -2.45 10.28
CA GLN A 48 23.34 -1.11 9.70
C GLN A 48 22.55 -1.13 8.39
N GLN A 49 22.74 -2.14 7.54
CA GLN A 49 21.96 -2.29 6.31
C GLN A 49 20.48 -2.56 6.60
N VAL A 50 20.15 -3.43 7.55
CA VAL A 50 18.76 -3.68 7.94
C VAL A 50 18.13 -2.43 8.56
N GLN A 51 18.86 -1.71 9.41
CA GLN A 51 18.37 -0.47 10.03
C GLN A 51 18.09 0.61 8.97
N GLN A 52 18.96 0.76 7.96
CA GLN A 52 18.73 1.69 6.85
C GLN A 52 17.55 1.25 5.97
N HIS A 53 17.42 -0.04 5.70
CA HIS A 53 16.29 -0.58 4.93
C HIS A 53 14.95 -0.30 5.62
N LEU A 54 14.84 -0.59 6.92
CA LEU A 54 13.62 -0.36 7.70
C LEU A 54 13.29 1.13 7.82
N ASN A 55 14.29 2.01 7.96
CA ASN A 55 14.07 3.46 7.95
C ASN A 55 13.55 3.95 6.60
N LEU A 56 14.12 3.47 5.49
CA LEU A 56 13.65 3.82 4.16
C LEU A 56 12.21 3.33 3.92
N GLN A 57 11.92 2.09 4.34
CA GLN A 57 10.57 1.52 4.24
C GLN A 57 9.55 2.33 5.06
N LEU A 58 9.92 2.73 6.28
CA LEU A 58 9.11 3.58 7.14
C LEU A 58 8.83 4.94 6.49
N GLN A 59 9.85 5.59 5.91
CA GLN A 59 9.70 6.86 5.21
C GLN A 59 8.77 6.75 3.99
N GLN A 60 8.93 5.71 3.16
CA GLN A 60 8.04 5.46 2.03
C GLN A 60 6.60 5.21 2.46
N SER A 61 6.41 4.48 3.56
CA SER A 61 5.10 4.21 4.13
C SER A 61 4.41 5.49 4.62
N GLN A 62 5.14 6.39 5.28
CA GLN A 62 4.59 7.69 5.71
C GLN A 62 4.15 8.55 4.53
N GLN A 63 4.94 8.58 3.45
CA GLN A 63 4.58 9.32 2.23
C GLN A 63 3.34 8.74 1.56
N GLN A 64 3.25 7.41 1.44
CA GLN A 64 2.06 6.75 0.90
C GLN A 64 0.81 7.02 1.74
N ASN A 65 0.94 7.06 3.07
CA ASN A 65 -0.19 7.34 3.95
C ASN A 65 -0.74 8.77 3.73
N LEU A 66 0.15 9.76 3.59
CA LEU A 66 -0.25 11.13 3.29
C LEU A 66 -1.01 11.24 1.96
N LEU A 67 -0.50 10.58 0.91
CA LEU A 67 -1.14 10.58 -0.40
C LEU A 67 -2.52 9.91 -0.34
N GLN A 68 -2.65 8.78 0.35
CA GLN A 68 -3.92 8.08 0.51
C GLN A 68 -4.92 8.91 1.34
N GLN A 69 -4.46 9.63 2.36
CA GLN A 69 -5.33 10.54 3.13
C GLN A 69 -5.92 11.63 2.23
N GLN A 70 -5.10 12.22 1.36
CA GLN A 70 -5.57 13.22 0.40
C GLN A 70 -6.60 12.62 -0.59
N GLN A 71 -6.36 11.42 -1.12
CA GLN A 71 -7.33 10.73 -1.98
C GLN A 71 -8.65 10.46 -1.27
N MET A 72 -8.62 9.97 -0.02
CA MET A 72 -9.86 9.75 0.75
C MET A 72 -10.65 11.03 0.94
N GLN A 73 -9.98 12.16 1.20
CA GLN A 73 -10.65 13.46 1.34
C GLN A 73 -11.29 13.90 0.02
N GLN A 74 -10.59 13.70 -1.11
CA GLN A 74 -11.13 14.00 -2.43
C GLN A 74 -12.36 13.15 -2.77
N PHE A 75 -12.32 11.84 -2.50
CA PHE A 75 -13.45 10.94 -2.76
C PHE A 75 -14.65 11.25 -1.86
N GLN A 76 -14.44 11.63 -0.60
CA GLN A 76 -15.51 12.09 0.27
C GLN A 76 -16.19 13.36 -0.28
N LEU A 77 -15.40 14.33 -0.78
CA LEU A 77 -15.95 15.53 -1.42
C LEU A 77 -16.79 15.19 -2.66
N GLN A 78 -16.33 14.26 -3.51
CA GLN A 78 -17.10 13.80 -4.68
C GLN A 78 -18.43 13.15 -4.27
N ILE A 79 -18.42 12.34 -3.22
CA ILE A 79 -19.64 11.73 -2.67
C ILE A 79 -20.62 12.80 -2.19
N VAL A 80 -20.16 13.82 -1.46
CA VAL A 80 -21.01 14.92 -0.97
C VAL A 80 -21.62 15.70 -2.12
N GLN A 81 -20.83 16.02 -3.16
CA GLN A 81 -21.34 16.74 -4.33
C GLN A 81 -22.39 15.92 -5.09
N ALA A 82 -22.13 14.63 -5.32
CA ALA A 82 -23.09 13.75 -6.00
C ALA A 82 -24.37 13.56 -5.17
N GLN A 83 -24.26 13.47 -3.83
CA GLN A 83 -25.44 13.44 -2.95
C GLN A 83 -26.26 14.73 -3.04
N GLN A 84 -25.62 15.89 -3.08
CA GLN A 84 -26.32 17.17 -3.24
C GLN A 84 -27.03 17.24 -4.61
N ALA A 85 -26.40 16.74 -5.67
CA ALA A 85 -27.02 16.64 -6.99
C ALA A 85 -28.24 15.71 -6.98
N ILE A 86 -28.13 14.54 -6.34
CA ILE A 86 -29.26 13.62 -6.16
C ILE A 86 -30.40 14.29 -5.40
N PHE A 87 -30.11 14.97 -4.29
CA PHE A 87 -31.14 15.63 -3.48
C PHE A 87 -31.93 16.67 -4.29
N GLN A 88 -31.23 17.46 -5.12
CA GLN A 88 -31.89 18.40 -6.03
C GLN A 88 -32.75 17.70 -7.08
N ILE A 89 -32.26 16.59 -7.66
CA ILE A 89 -33.01 15.81 -8.64
C ILE A 89 -34.24 15.15 -8.01
N GLU A 90 -34.11 14.60 -6.80
CA GLU A 90 -35.23 14.04 -6.04
C GLU A 90 -36.29 15.10 -5.73
N GLY A 91 -35.88 16.32 -5.37
CA GLY A 91 -36.79 17.45 -5.20
C GLY A 91 -37.60 17.74 -6.46
N GLN A 92 -36.95 17.76 -7.64
CA GLN A 92 -37.62 17.96 -8.91
C GLN A 92 -38.52 16.77 -9.29
N LEU A 93 -38.06 15.53 -9.08
CA LEU A 93 -38.83 14.32 -9.32
C LEU A 93 -40.12 14.28 -8.50
N LYS A 94 -40.09 14.75 -7.25
CA LYS A 94 -41.30 14.87 -6.40
C LYS A 94 -42.29 15.91 -6.89
N GLN A 95 -41.84 16.94 -7.60
CA GLN A 95 -42.70 17.99 -8.14
C GLN A 95 -43.31 17.63 -9.50
N LEU A 96 -42.76 16.65 -10.22
CA LEU A 96 -43.27 16.18 -11.51
C LEU A 96 -44.80 15.89 -11.45
N PRO A 97 -45.33 15.05 -10.53
CA PRO A 97 -46.77 14.75 -10.47
C PRO A 97 -47.65 16.01 -10.36
N ASN A 98 -47.27 16.98 -9.53
CA ASN A 98 -48.01 18.23 -9.35
C ASN A 98 -48.05 19.07 -10.63
N GLN A 99 -46.90 19.15 -11.32
CA GLN A 99 -46.78 19.85 -12.61
C GLN A 99 -47.63 19.17 -13.69
N SER A 100 -47.65 17.83 -13.73
CA SER A 100 -48.50 17.08 -14.67
C SER A 100 -49.99 17.29 -14.41
N GLN A 101 -50.38 17.33 -13.13
CA GLN A 101 -51.77 17.52 -12.73
C GLN A 101 -52.26 18.93 -13.06
N MET A 102 -51.41 19.93 -12.85
CA MET A 102 -51.68 21.32 -13.23
C MET A 102 -51.82 21.46 -14.75
N ALA A 103 -50.90 20.87 -15.52
CA ALA A 103 -50.97 20.88 -16.98
C ALA A 103 -52.25 20.20 -17.51
N LEU A 104 -52.67 19.08 -16.91
CA LEU A 104 -53.92 18.38 -17.26
C LEU A 104 -55.17 19.20 -16.90
N GLN A 105 -55.19 19.89 -15.75
CA GLN A 105 -56.28 20.80 -15.41
C GLN A 105 -56.38 21.97 -16.41
N GLU A 106 -55.25 22.52 -16.82
CA GLU A 106 -55.19 23.63 -17.77
C GLU A 106 -55.69 23.22 -19.16
N VAL A 107 -55.31 22.02 -19.65
CA VAL A 107 -55.87 21.45 -20.88
C VAL A 107 -57.39 21.31 -20.78
N ASN A 108 -57.91 20.79 -19.67
CA ASN A 108 -59.37 20.63 -19.47
C ASN A 108 -60.09 21.98 -19.43
N ARG A 109 -59.49 23.02 -18.81
CA ARG A 109 -60.05 24.38 -18.82
C ARG A 109 -60.10 24.98 -20.23
N LEU A 110 -59.06 24.79 -21.02
CA LEU A 110 -58.98 25.32 -22.39
C LEU A 110 -59.91 24.58 -23.37
N GLN A 111 -60.20 23.29 -23.13
CA GLN A 111 -61.19 22.55 -23.93
C GLN A 111 -62.64 22.97 -23.63
N MET A 112 -62.95 23.38 -22.41
CA MET A 112 -64.30 23.80 -22.00
C MET A 112 -64.58 25.30 -22.20
N ALA A 113 -63.58 26.09 -22.59
CA ALA A 113 -63.74 27.52 -22.85
C ALA A 113 -64.44 27.76 -24.21
N PRO A 114 -65.38 28.74 -24.32
CA PRO A 114 -65.94 29.12 -25.61
C PRO A 114 -64.80 29.54 -26.55
N LEU A 115 -64.83 29.05 -27.80
CA LEU A 115 -63.78 29.22 -28.81
C LEU A 115 -63.40 30.70 -29.00
N ALA A 116 -62.46 31.16 -28.20
CA ALA A 116 -61.89 32.49 -28.32
C ALA A 116 -61.01 32.54 -29.58
N PRO A 117 -60.91 33.69 -30.26
CA PRO A 117 -60.08 33.83 -31.47
C PRO A 117 -58.60 33.44 -31.28
N ASN A 118 -58.11 33.39 -30.03
CA ASN A 118 -56.74 32.99 -29.68
C ASN A 118 -56.57 31.52 -29.26
N ALA A 119 -57.63 30.71 -29.30
CA ALA A 119 -57.60 29.31 -28.87
C ALA A 119 -56.49 28.46 -29.54
N PRO A 120 -56.20 28.57 -30.85
CA PRO A 120 -55.16 27.77 -31.49
C PRO A 120 -53.76 28.06 -30.96
N HIS A 121 -53.48 29.33 -30.64
CA HIS A 121 -52.18 29.78 -30.15
C HIS A 121 -51.93 29.31 -28.70
N LEU A 122 -52.96 29.39 -27.86
CA LEU A 122 -52.94 28.85 -26.50
C LEU A 122 -52.73 27.33 -26.48
N LEU A 123 -53.37 26.61 -27.39
CA LEU A 123 -53.27 25.15 -27.47
C LEU A 123 -51.87 24.71 -27.94
N LEU A 124 -51.27 25.43 -28.90
CA LEU A 124 -49.89 25.21 -29.33
C LEU A 124 -48.90 25.47 -28.17
N GLN A 125 -49.08 26.56 -27.44
CA GLN A 125 -48.24 26.91 -26.29
C GLN A 125 -48.32 25.82 -25.20
N GLN A 126 -49.51 25.33 -24.88
CA GLN A 126 -49.71 24.24 -23.93
C GLN A 126 -49.08 22.92 -24.38
N MET A 127 -49.23 22.56 -25.66
CA MET A 127 -48.60 21.36 -26.20
C MET A 127 -47.07 21.44 -26.11
N GLN A 128 -46.49 22.61 -26.35
CA GLN A 128 -45.05 22.84 -26.25
C GLN A 128 -44.57 22.70 -24.80
N LEU A 129 -45.33 23.24 -23.84
CA LEU A 129 -45.06 23.11 -22.41
C LEU A 129 -45.12 21.65 -21.94
N PHE A 130 -46.14 20.91 -22.40
CA PHE A 130 -46.29 19.50 -22.09
C PHE A 130 -45.15 18.66 -22.67
N GLN A 131 -44.70 18.96 -23.90
CA GLN A 131 -43.57 18.27 -24.51
C GLN A 131 -42.27 18.52 -23.72
N GLN A 132 -42.02 19.77 -23.30
CA GLN A 132 -40.87 20.11 -22.47
C GLN A 132 -40.90 19.36 -21.13
N TYR A 133 -42.07 19.33 -20.49
CA TYR A 133 -42.27 18.59 -19.25
C TYR A 133 -41.98 17.08 -19.43
N GLN A 134 -42.47 16.48 -20.53
CA GLN A 134 -42.23 15.06 -20.79
C GLN A 134 -40.74 14.76 -21.01
N GLN A 135 -40.02 15.62 -21.73
CA GLN A 135 -38.57 15.48 -21.90
C GLN A 135 -37.84 15.57 -20.56
N GLN A 136 -38.23 16.52 -19.71
CA GLN A 136 -37.64 16.68 -18.38
C GLN A 136 -37.93 15.47 -17.49
N ALA A 137 -39.15 14.94 -17.52
CA ALA A 137 -39.55 13.74 -16.79
C ALA A 137 -38.74 12.49 -17.20
N GLN A 138 -38.32 12.39 -18.47
CA GLN A 138 -37.46 11.30 -18.93
C GLN A 138 -35.99 11.47 -18.54
N LYS A 139 -35.49 12.71 -18.49
CA LYS A 139 -34.07 13.00 -18.22
C LYS A 139 -33.69 12.87 -16.74
N LEU A 140 -34.57 13.29 -15.83
CA LEU A 140 -34.29 13.34 -14.40
C LEU A 140 -33.96 11.96 -13.77
N PRO A 141 -34.71 10.88 -14.05
CA PRO A 141 -34.40 9.55 -13.53
C PRO A 141 -33.02 9.04 -13.98
N VAL A 142 -32.62 9.33 -15.23
CA VAL A 142 -31.31 8.94 -15.77
C VAL A 142 -30.19 9.68 -15.04
N LEU A 143 -30.36 10.99 -14.81
CA LEU A 143 -29.41 11.77 -14.02
C LEU A 143 -29.33 11.30 -12.56
N HIS A 144 -30.46 10.93 -11.95
CA HIS A 144 -30.48 10.38 -10.61
C HIS A 144 -29.70 9.05 -10.54
N GLN A 145 -29.97 8.13 -11.47
CA GLN A 145 -29.28 6.85 -11.55
C GLN A 145 -27.78 7.03 -11.76
N MET A 146 -27.38 7.94 -12.65
CA MET A 146 -25.97 8.20 -12.95
C MET A 146 -25.21 8.69 -11.71
N HIS A 147 -25.74 9.66 -10.97
CA HIS A 147 -25.11 10.12 -9.73
C HIS A 147 -25.14 9.04 -8.63
N ALA A 148 -26.22 8.25 -8.53
CA ALA A 148 -26.28 7.15 -7.57
C ALA A 148 -25.20 6.10 -7.84
N GLN A 149 -24.99 5.76 -9.13
CA GLN A 149 -23.92 4.86 -9.55
C GLN A 149 -22.54 5.47 -9.27
N GLN A 150 -22.35 6.76 -9.51
CA GLN A 150 -21.12 7.46 -9.19
C GLN A 150 -20.80 7.39 -7.69
N ILE A 151 -21.79 7.64 -6.81
CA ILE A 151 -21.62 7.50 -5.36
C ILE A 151 -21.21 6.08 -4.99
N GLN A 152 -21.87 5.07 -5.55
CA GLN A 152 -21.57 3.67 -5.27
C GLN A 152 -20.12 3.31 -5.66
N GLN A 153 -19.69 3.72 -6.86
CA GLN A 153 -18.31 3.49 -7.31
C GLN A 153 -17.29 4.21 -6.44
N THR A 154 -17.56 5.47 -6.07
CA THR A 154 -16.66 6.24 -5.21
C THR A 154 -16.60 5.67 -3.81
N GLN A 155 -17.70 5.15 -3.25
CA GLN A 155 -17.70 4.45 -1.98
C GLN A 155 -16.86 3.17 -2.02
N GLN A 156 -16.95 2.38 -3.10
CA GLN A 156 -16.11 1.18 -3.25
C GLN A 156 -14.62 1.53 -3.28
N LYS A 157 -14.23 2.58 -4.01
CA LYS A 157 -12.84 3.06 -4.05
C LYS A 157 -12.38 3.54 -2.67
N LEU A 158 -13.23 4.28 -1.95
CA LEU A 158 -12.94 4.73 -0.59
C LEU A 158 -12.68 3.55 0.34
N GLN A 159 -13.50 2.50 0.24
CA GLN A 159 -13.35 1.28 1.04
C GLN A 159 -12.05 0.55 0.73
N GLN A 160 -11.66 0.45 -0.55
CA GLN A 160 -10.36 -0.11 -0.94
C GLN A 160 -9.19 0.67 -0.35
N ILE A 161 -9.23 2.00 -0.41
CA ILE A 161 -8.16 2.85 0.15
C ILE A 161 -8.11 2.72 1.67
N GLN A 162 -9.26 2.59 2.32
CA GLN A 162 -9.30 2.38 3.77
C GLN A 162 -8.65 1.04 4.16
N GLN A 163 -8.90 -0.02 3.39
CA GLN A 163 -8.27 -1.33 3.59
C GLN A 163 -6.76 -1.27 3.32
N GLN A 164 -6.33 -0.59 2.25
CA GLN A 164 -4.92 -0.40 1.94
C GLN A 164 -4.20 0.40 3.02
N ASN A 165 -4.84 1.44 3.58
CA ASN A 165 -4.31 2.20 4.70
C ASN A 165 -4.12 1.35 5.96
N GLN A 166 -5.04 0.43 6.27
CA GLN A 166 -4.85 -0.50 7.40
C GLN A 166 -3.62 -1.39 7.18
N LEU A 167 -3.45 -1.94 5.98
CA LEU A 167 -2.29 -2.77 5.65
C LEU A 167 -0.99 -1.99 5.78
N LEU A 168 -0.98 -0.76 5.27
CA LEU A 168 0.16 0.13 5.34
C LEU A 168 0.50 0.50 6.79
N GLN A 169 -0.50 0.76 7.63
CA GLN A 169 -0.31 1.01 9.06
C GLN A 169 0.30 -0.19 9.77
N GLN A 170 -0.16 -1.41 9.45
CA GLN A 170 0.40 -2.64 10.01
C GLN A 170 1.87 -2.82 9.62
N GLN A 171 2.21 -2.58 8.35
CA GLN A 171 3.59 -2.62 7.87
C GLN A 171 4.46 -1.57 8.58
N GLN A 172 3.92 -0.37 8.79
CA GLN A 172 4.62 0.71 9.48
C GLN A 172 4.93 0.33 10.93
N LEU A 173 3.97 -0.30 11.62
CA LEU A 173 4.15 -0.81 12.97
C LEU A 173 5.23 -1.90 13.02
N GLN A 174 5.25 -2.83 12.05
CA GLN A 174 6.29 -3.85 11.96
C GLN A 174 7.68 -3.24 11.76
N CYS A 175 7.81 -2.20 10.93
CA CYS A 175 9.09 -1.50 10.74
C CYS A 175 9.56 -0.84 12.04
N ILE A 176 8.67 -0.17 12.77
CA ILE A 176 8.98 0.46 14.05
C ILE A 176 9.44 -0.58 15.07
N GLN A 177 8.73 -1.70 15.19
CA GLN A 177 9.11 -2.78 16.09
C GLN A 177 10.47 -3.39 15.72
N GLY A 178 10.73 -3.60 14.43
CA GLY A 178 12.02 -4.09 13.95
C GLY A 178 13.17 -3.14 14.30
N LEU A 179 12.99 -1.84 14.08
CA LEU A 179 13.98 -0.82 14.45
C LEU A 179 14.24 -0.79 15.97
N GLN A 180 13.19 -0.96 16.78
CA GLN A 180 13.32 -1.02 18.23
C GLN A 180 14.10 -2.27 18.68
N GLN A 181 13.84 -3.44 18.10
CA GLN A 181 14.59 -4.66 18.40
C GLN A 181 16.07 -4.52 18.03
N LEU A 182 16.36 -3.94 16.86
CA LEU A 182 17.72 -3.65 16.41
C LEU A 182 18.46 -2.76 17.42
N GLN A 183 17.82 -1.69 17.88
CA GLN A 183 18.38 -0.81 18.91
C GLN A 183 18.67 -1.57 20.23
N GLN A 184 17.78 -2.47 20.66
CA GLN A 184 17.98 -3.29 21.85
C GLN A 184 19.19 -4.24 21.69
N ILE A 185 19.32 -4.87 20.53
CA ILE A 185 20.46 -5.74 20.21
C ILE A 185 21.77 -4.96 20.25
N GLU A 186 21.82 -3.76 19.67
CA GLU A 186 22.99 -2.88 19.71
C GLU A 186 23.38 -2.51 21.15
N GLN A 187 22.39 -2.14 21.97
CA GLN A 187 22.63 -1.80 23.37
C GLN A 187 23.17 -2.99 24.16
N HIS A 188 22.58 -4.17 23.96
CA HIS A 188 23.00 -5.39 24.64
C HIS A 188 24.44 -5.80 24.25
N MET A 189 24.77 -5.70 22.97
CA MET A 189 26.12 -5.96 22.46
C MET A 189 27.14 -4.99 23.05
N MET A 190 26.80 -3.70 23.17
CA MET A 190 27.66 -2.70 23.78
C MET A 190 27.94 -3.03 25.26
N ILE A 191 26.89 -3.33 26.03
CA ILE A 191 27.01 -3.66 27.45
C ILE A 191 27.87 -4.93 27.64
N GLN A 192 27.64 -5.95 26.83
CA GLN A 192 28.40 -7.21 26.90
C GLN A 192 29.88 -6.98 26.58
N GLN A 193 30.19 -6.19 25.55
CA GLN A 193 31.57 -5.85 25.21
C GLN A 193 32.25 -5.09 26.35
N GLN A 194 31.55 -4.14 26.97
CA GLN A 194 32.09 -3.38 28.10
C GLN A 194 32.38 -4.28 29.31
N GLN A 195 31.47 -5.20 29.65
CA GLN A 195 31.71 -6.16 30.73
C GLN A 195 32.92 -7.05 30.43
N GLN A 196 33.07 -7.51 29.19
CA GLN A 196 34.20 -8.35 28.81
C GLN A 196 35.53 -7.60 28.91
N GLN A 197 35.58 -6.32 28.52
CA GLN A 197 36.76 -5.48 28.73
C GLN A 197 37.07 -5.26 30.21
N GLN A 198 36.06 -5.03 31.05
CA GLN A 198 36.28 -4.91 32.50
C GLN A 198 36.82 -6.20 33.11
N GLN A 199 36.31 -7.37 32.71
CA GLN A 199 36.82 -8.65 33.18
C GLN A 199 38.28 -8.88 32.73
N GLN A 200 38.64 -8.53 31.50
CA GLN A 200 40.04 -8.61 31.05
C GLN A 200 40.95 -7.67 31.85
N GLN A 201 40.50 -6.44 32.14
CA GLN A 201 41.28 -5.50 32.97
C GLN A 201 41.46 -5.99 34.41
N GLN A 202 40.47 -6.70 34.98
CA GLN A 202 40.58 -7.30 36.30
C GLN A 202 41.49 -8.54 36.33
N GLN A 203 41.61 -9.28 35.24
CA GLN A 203 42.54 -10.42 35.14
C GLN A 203 44.00 -10.02 34.89
N LEU A 204 44.23 -8.77 34.47
CA LEU A 204 45.56 -8.21 34.19
C LEU A 204 46.17 -7.46 35.39
N GLN A 205 45.43 -7.30 36.49
CA GLN A 205 45.88 -6.74 37.77
C GLN A 205 46.15 -7.85 38.78
#